data_AF-A0A5B7XZ08-F1
#
_entry.id   AF-A0A5B7XZ08-F1
#
_cell.length_a   1.000
_cell.length_b   1.000
_cell.length_c   1.000
_cell.angle_alpha   90.00
_cell.angle_beta   90.00
_cell.angle_gamma   90.00
#
_symmetry.space_group_name_H-M   'P 1'
#
loop_
_entity.id
_entity.type
_entity.pdbx_description
1 polymer ?
#
loop_
_entity_poly.entity_id
_entity_poly.type
_entity_poly.pdbx_seq_one_letter_code
_entity_poly.pdbx_strand_id
1 'polypeptide(L)'
;MALHEMRYLHQHPAVIRILLGILVVPLVYAVTFLASVWNPYGELQHLPMAVVNQDRPVTGMAWGRQVTRQLVRNRSLDFRQMPMHRAQQQLATGHVYLVLQIPREASYQLRHLPTATRPLHVTYRTNAGQSAVAAKMGESAMTKLQIRLNQAVVQAEQQAARQQLAQQTRLTAGQLRQIAQLTAANQGTVATLALSRLQTQLARGAQAMTAVTPAQRRVQVTPIRLIQRDTHSLANNGTGMAPYFMTIALFVGCITLNIIYDAGQRHGKYRSFALAWLDKMSFLWGFVVLAASALWLGVWQVNGLRPVHPLATYLFSLLIILAFFSLVTCFRLWLGLTGAWLMLLFMIFQIGCSGGTYPIELTNPLLRAFHPYLPMTIAMSGLHQTISLGGSITEQVAILVGMVMAFSLGTLAYFYRHQDVSAE
;
A
#
# COMPACT_ATOMS: atom_id res chain seq x y z
N MET A 1 12.09 17.58 -54.29
CA MET A 1 12.43 18.42 -53.11
C MET A 1 12.56 17.66 -51.79
N ALA A 2 12.39 16.33 -51.72
CA ALA A 2 12.18 15.62 -50.45
C ALA A 2 13.37 14.81 -49.87
N LEU A 3 14.63 15.01 -50.33
CA LEU A 3 15.75 14.14 -49.93
C LEU A 3 16.95 14.84 -49.27
N HIS A 4 16.93 16.17 -49.11
CA HIS A 4 18.05 16.87 -48.46
C HIS A 4 18.15 16.53 -46.97
N GLU A 5 17.03 16.49 -46.25
CA GLU A 5 16.97 16.06 -44.85
C GLU A 5 17.37 14.59 -44.68
N MET A 6 16.91 13.70 -45.56
CA MET A 6 17.30 12.29 -45.50
C MET A 6 18.80 12.11 -45.74
N ARG A 7 19.41 12.86 -46.66
CA ARG A 7 20.88 12.85 -46.84
C ARG A 7 21.60 13.39 -45.61
N TYR A 8 21.11 14.47 -45.02
CA TYR A 8 21.67 15.01 -43.77
C TYR A 8 21.66 13.96 -42.66
N LEU A 9 20.53 13.27 -42.45
CA LEU A 9 20.43 12.20 -41.46
C LEU A 9 21.41 11.05 -41.72
N HIS A 10 21.51 10.58 -42.97
CA HIS A 10 22.44 9.52 -43.35
C HIS A 10 23.91 9.90 -43.11
N GLN A 11 24.26 11.18 -43.22
CA GLN A 11 25.61 11.68 -42.95
C GLN A 11 25.88 11.89 -41.44
N HIS A 12 24.83 11.99 -40.61
CA HIS A 12 24.93 12.23 -39.18
C HIS A 12 24.27 11.11 -38.34
N PRO A 13 24.94 9.95 -38.18
CA PRO A 13 24.38 8.80 -37.46
C PRO A 13 24.10 9.06 -35.97
N ALA A 14 24.70 10.10 -35.37
CA ALA A 14 24.33 10.56 -34.03
C ALA A 14 22.91 11.15 -33.97
N VAL A 15 22.50 11.90 -34.99
CA VAL A 15 21.15 12.51 -35.07
C VAL A 15 20.09 11.44 -35.29
N ILE A 16 20.36 10.44 -36.15
CA ILE A 16 19.46 9.30 -36.32
C ILE A 16 19.21 8.58 -34.99
N ARG A 17 20.26 8.31 -34.20
CA ARG A 17 20.12 7.66 -32.88
C ARG A 17 19.24 8.48 -31.93
N ILE A 18 19.35 9.81 -31.97
CA ILE A 18 18.52 10.72 -31.16
C ILE A 18 17.05 10.67 -31.62
N LEU A 19 16.80 10.76 -32.93
CA LEU A 19 15.45 10.70 -33.49
C LEU A 19 14.77 9.36 -33.19
N LEU A 20 15.48 8.24 -33.35
CA LEU A 20 14.99 6.93 -32.94
C LEU A 20 14.67 6.88 -31.45
N GLY A 21 15.54 7.45 -30.61
CA GLY A 21 15.30 7.58 -29.17
C GLY A 21 14.01 8.35 -28.85
N ILE A 22 13.79 9.48 -29.52
CA ILE A 22 12.56 10.29 -29.36
C ILE A 22 11.31 9.49 -29.74
N LEU A 23 11.35 8.71 -30.80
CA LEU A 23 10.23 7.86 -31.22
C LEU A 23 9.94 6.74 -30.21
N VAL A 24 10.95 6.26 -29.49
CA VAL A 24 10.81 5.24 -28.44
C VAL A 24 10.21 5.80 -27.15
N VAL A 25 10.37 7.09 -26.86
CA VAL A 25 9.87 7.73 -25.63
C VAL A 25 8.36 7.54 -25.42
N PRO A 26 7.47 7.89 -26.39
CA PRO A 26 6.03 7.66 -26.25
C PRO A 26 5.68 6.19 -26.06
N LEU A 27 6.37 5.28 -26.77
CA LEU A 27 6.15 3.84 -26.67
C LEU A 27 6.49 3.33 -25.26
N VAL A 28 7.69 3.64 -24.76
CA VAL A 28 8.13 3.22 -23.42
C VAL A 28 7.21 3.81 -22.36
N TYR A 29 6.85 5.09 -22.48
CA TYR A 29 5.92 5.74 -21.56
C TYR A 29 4.56 5.03 -21.56
N ALA A 30 3.92 4.89 -22.72
CA ALA A 30 2.61 4.27 -22.83
C ALA A 30 2.62 2.82 -22.32
N VAL A 31 3.58 2.01 -22.75
CA VAL A 31 3.66 0.59 -22.38
C VAL A 31 3.93 0.43 -20.89
N THR A 32 4.94 1.12 -20.34
CA THR A 32 5.33 0.94 -18.93
C THR A 32 4.29 1.52 -17.97
N PHE A 33 3.76 2.70 -18.26
CA PHE A 33 2.74 3.34 -17.43
C PHE A 33 1.44 2.54 -17.49
N LEU A 34 0.95 2.18 -18.68
CA LEU A 34 -0.29 1.42 -18.82
C LEU A 34 -0.16 0.02 -18.19
N ALA A 35 1.00 -0.64 -18.31
CA ALA A 35 1.27 -1.90 -17.63
C ALA A 35 1.24 -1.77 -16.09
N SER A 36 1.64 -0.61 -15.54
CA SER A 36 1.60 -0.36 -14.09
C SER A 36 0.18 -0.17 -13.55
N VAL A 37 -0.79 0.23 -14.40
CA VAL A 37 -2.18 0.52 -13.99
C VAL A 37 -3.22 -0.41 -14.62
N TRP A 38 -2.80 -1.48 -15.32
CA TRP A 38 -3.67 -2.30 -16.17
C TRP A 38 -4.83 -2.97 -15.41
N ASN A 39 -4.56 -3.63 -14.29
CA ASN A 39 -5.59 -4.35 -13.52
C ASN A 39 -5.29 -4.45 -12.01
N PRO A 40 -5.10 -3.32 -11.29
CA PRO A 40 -4.76 -3.36 -9.86
C PRO A 40 -5.85 -4.01 -8.99
N TYR A 41 -7.12 -3.93 -9.39
CA TYR A 41 -8.24 -4.52 -8.65
C TYR A 41 -8.38 -6.04 -8.85
N GLY A 42 -7.90 -6.59 -9.95
CA GLY A 42 -7.84 -8.04 -10.16
C GLY A 42 -6.68 -8.70 -9.40
N GLU A 43 -5.65 -7.93 -9.05
CA GLU A 43 -4.41 -8.42 -8.43
C GLU A 43 -4.38 -8.25 -6.90
N LEU A 44 -5.51 -7.95 -6.26
CA LEU A 44 -5.62 -7.73 -4.80
C LEU A 44 -5.08 -8.91 -3.96
N GLN A 45 -5.06 -10.12 -4.51
CA GLN A 45 -4.46 -11.30 -3.91
C GLN A 45 -2.96 -11.19 -3.62
N HIS A 46 -2.28 -10.20 -4.19
CA HIS A 46 -0.87 -9.90 -3.94
C HIS A 46 -0.68 -8.76 -2.94
N LEU A 47 -1.74 -8.07 -2.51
CA LEU A 47 -1.65 -6.93 -1.60
C LEU A 47 -1.46 -7.44 -0.15
N PRO A 48 -0.27 -7.24 0.46
CA PRO A 48 0.06 -7.86 1.74
C PRO A 48 -0.74 -7.22 2.88
N MET A 49 -1.50 -8.06 3.58
CA MET A 49 -2.32 -7.70 4.73
C MET A 49 -1.95 -8.60 5.92
N ALA A 50 -2.10 -8.08 7.13
CA ALA A 50 -1.87 -8.82 8.35
C ALA A 50 -3.17 -9.11 9.09
N VAL A 51 -3.26 -10.29 9.70
CA VAL A 51 -4.29 -10.62 10.69
C VAL A 51 -3.65 -11.02 12.01
N VAL A 52 -4.03 -10.31 13.07
CA VAL A 52 -3.60 -10.54 14.44
C VAL A 52 -4.78 -11.13 15.20
N ASN A 53 -4.67 -12.43 15.49
CA ASN A 53 -5.71 -13.13 16.22
C ASN A 53 -5.36 -13.24 17.71
N GLN A 54 -6.08 -12.53 18.57
CA GLN A 54 -5.92 -12.61 20.02
C GLN A 54 -7.05 -13.40 20.70
N ASP A 55 -8.05 -13.85 19.92
CA ASP A 55 -9.26 -14.51 20.40
C ASP A 55 -8.95 -15.76 21.22
N ARG A 56 -9.63 -15.89 22.38
CA ARG A 56 -9.61 -17.10 23.18
C ARG A 56 -10.85 -17.94 22.85
N PRO A 57 -10.68 -19.16 22.33
CA PRO A 57 -11.82 -20.02 22.03
C PRO A 57 -12.58 -20.35 23.31
N VAL A 58 -13.90 -20.44 23.19
CA VAL A 58 -14.80 -20.93 24.24
C VAL A 58 -15.36 -22.28 23.81
N THR A 59 -15.86 -23.08 24.75
CA THR A 59 -16.41 -24.41 24.44
C THR A 59 -17.47 -24.34 23.35
N GLY A 60 -17.26 -25.02 22.23
CA GLY A 60 -18.18 -25.02 21.08
C GLY A 60 -18.08 -23.81 20.14
N MET A 61 -17.22 -22.81 20.41
CA MET A 61 -17.02 -21.67 19.51
C MET A 61 -15.57 -21.18 19.47
N ALA A 62 -14.99 -21.17 18.27
CA ALA A 62 -13.64 -20.69 17.99
C ALA A 62 -13.63 -19.72 16.80
N TRP A 63 -14.42 -18.65 16.92
CA TRP A 63 -14.71 -17.71 15.84
C TRP A 63 -13.46 -17.07 15.25
N GLY A 64 -12.55 -16.55 16.10
CA GLY A 64 -11.32 -15.90 15.63
C GLY A 64 -10.44 -16.85 14.82
N ARG A 65 -10.32 -18.13 15.24
CA ARG A 65 -9.58 -19.16 14.48
C ARG A 65 -10.26 -19.49 13.15
N GLN A 66 -11.58 -19.49 13.07
CA GLN A 66 -12.32 -19.73 11.84
C GLN A 66 -12.16 -18.57 10.86
N VAL A 67 -12.37 -17.34 11.31
CA VAL A 67 -12.21 -16.12 10.50
C VAL A 67 -10.78 -16.00 9.99
N THR A 68 -9.79 -16.18 10.86
CA THR A 68 -8.37 -16.15 10.46
C THR A 68 -8.09 -17.17 9.36
N ARG A 69 -8.55 -18.41 9.52
CA ARG A 69 -8.38 -19.46 8.49
C ARG A 69 -9.08 -19.12 7.17
N GLN A 70 -10.28 -18.54 7.22
CA GLN A 70 -11.00 -18.13 6.02
C GLN A 70 -10.30 -16.98 5.29
N LEU A 71 -9.82 -15.97 6.03
CA LEU A 71 -9.09 -14.84 5.46
C LEU A 71 -7.82 -15.29 4.74
N VAL A 72 -7.03 -16.16 5.36
CA VAL A 72 -5.79 -16.70 4.78
C VAL A 72 -6.08 -17.61 3.57
N ARG A 73 -7.21 -18.34 3.55
CA ARG A 73 -7.54 -19.29 2.47
C ARG A 73 -8.23 -18.67 1.25
N ASN A 74 -9.09 -17.67 1.43
CA ASN A 74 -9.96 -17.14 0.36
C ASN A 74 -9.17 -16.39 -0.74
N ARG A 75 -7.89 -16.07 -0.52
CA ARG A 75 -6.99 -15.38 -1.46
C ARG A 75 -7.55 -14.12 -2.13
N SER A 76 -8.63 -13.52 -1.61
CA SER A 76 -9.14 -12.24 -2.13
C SER A 76 -8.18 -11.08 -1.82
N LEU A 77 -7.40 -11.23 -0.75
CA LEU A 77 -6.30 -10.40 -0.30
C LEU A 77 -5.22 -11.33 0.27
N ASP A 78 -3.96 -10.90 0.29
CA ASP A 78 -2.87 -11.67 0.89
C ASP A 78 -2.83 -11.51 2.42
N PHE A 79 -3.79 -12.10 3.13
CA PHE A 79 -3.79 -12.11 4.59
C PHE A 79 -2.76 -13.10 5.14
N ARG A 80 -1.84 -12.58 5.97
CA ARG A 80 -0.85 -13.37 6.70
C ARG A 80 -1.07 -13.24 8.21
N GLN A 81 -1.20 -14.38 8.88
CA GLN A 81 -1.31 -14.40 10.34
C GLN A 81 0.06 -14.13 10.97
N MET A 82 0.12 -13.20 11.92
CA MET A 82 1.37 -12.85 12.62
C MET A 82 1.11 -12.26 14.02
N PRO A 83 2.11 -12.24 14.91
CA PRO A 83 1.99 -11.61 16.22
C PRO A 83 1.85 -10.07 16.12
N MET A 84 1.21 -9.47 17.11
CA MET A 84 0.91 -8.02 17.14
C MET A 84 2.14 -7.14 16.90
N HIS A 85 3.25 -7.41 17.59
CA HIS A 85 4.48 -6.63 17.46
C HIS A 85 5.00 -6.60 16.01
N ARG A 86 5.05 -7.77 15.36
CA ARG A 86 5.47 -7.88 13.96
C ARG A 86 4.48 -7.19 13.02
N ALA A 87 3.18 -7.33 13.27
CA ALA A 87 2.15 -6.66 12.46
C ALA A 87 2.28 -5.13 12.53
N GLN A 88 2.51 -4.58 13.72
CA GLN A 88 2.70 -3.14 13.92
C GLN A 88 3.99 -2.65 13.26
N GLN A 89 5.09 -3.38 13.40
CA GLN A 89 6.36 -3.04 12.75
C GLN A 89 6.23 -3.08 11.23
N GLN A 90 5.61 -4.12 10.66
CA GLN A 90 5.41 -4.23 9.21
C GLN A 90 4.44 -3.17 8.68
N LEU A 91 3.42 -2.79 9.46
CA LEU A 91 2.53 -1.69 9.09
C LEU A 91 3.29 -0.37 9.07
N ALA A 92 4.09 -0.08 10.10
CA ALA A 92 4.86 1.16 10.20
C ALA A 92 5.94 1.28 9.11
N THR A 93 6.59 0.17 8.76
CA THR A 93 7.63 0.12 7.72
C THR A 93 7.08 -0.02 6.30
N GLY A 94 5.76 -0.14 6.12
CA GLY A 94 5.12 -0.23 4.80
C GLY A 94 5.16 -1.61 4.14
N HIS A 95 5.54 -2.67 4.88
CA HIS A 95 5.56 -4.06 4.37
C HIS A 95 4.17 -4.71 4.34
N VAL A 96 3.22 -4.20 5.11
CA VAL A 96 1.79 -4.54 5.02
C VAL A 96 0.97 -3.27 4.99
N TYR A 97 -0.15 -3.28 4.28
CA TYR A 97 -1.00 -2.10 4.09
C TYR A 97 -2.15 -2.01 5.09
N LEU A 98 -2.53 -3.15 5.69
CA LEU A 98 -3.62 -3.25 6.67
C LEU A 98 -3.30 -4.31 7.72
N VAL A 99 -3.64 -4.02 8.98
CA VAL A 99 -3.62 -4.99 10.10
C VAL A 99 -5.02 -5.13 10.65
N LEU A 100 -5.62 -6.32 10.52
CA LEU A 100 -6.89 -6.67 11.17
C LEU A 100 -6.60 -7.31 12.54
N GLN A 101 -7.13 -6.73 13.61
CA GLN A 101 -6.98 -7.22 14.98
C GLN A 101 -8.30 -7.80 15.49
N ILE A 102 -8.29 -9.11 15.71
CA ILE A 102 -9.39 -9.83 16.35
C ILE A 102 -9.17 -9.77 17.88
N PRO A 103 -10.13 -9.22 18.66
CA PRO A 103 -9.98 -9.05 20.11
C PRO A 103 -10.03 -10.38 20.86
N ARG A 104 -9.57 -10.38 22.12
CA ARG A 104 -9.45 -11.60 22.95
C ARG A 104 -10.79 -12.24 23.28
N GLU A 105 -11.81 -11.43 23.44
CA GLU A 105 -13.16 -11.81 23.85
C GLU A 105 -14.12 -12.06 22.68
N ALA A 106 -13.64 -12.12 21.43
CA ALA A 106 -14.48 -12.23 20.24
C ALA A 106 -15.41 -13.47 20.28
N SER A 107 -14.87 -14.66 20.52
CA SER A 107 -15.64 -15.89 20.65
C SER A 107 -16.59 -15.86 21.85
N TYR A 108 -16.20 -15.22 22.94
CA TYR A 108 -17.05 -15.08 24.13
C TYR A 108 -18.26 -14.17 23.85
N GLN A 109 -18.05 -13.01 23.25
CA GLN A 109 -19.12 -12.05 22.96
C GLN A 109 -20.12 -12.58 21.94
N LEU A 110 -19.64 -13.21 20.86
CA LEU A 110 -20.51 -13.77 19.82
C LEU A 110 -21.35 -14.94 20.33
N ARG A 111 -20.83 -15.73 21.28
CA ARG A 111 -21.61 -16.80 21.92
C ARG A 111 -22.78 -16.26 22.75
N HIS A 112 -22.64 -15.06 23.31
CA HIS A 112 -23.65 -14.42 24.15
C HIS A 112 -24.47 -13.36 23.39
N LEU A 113 -24.50 -13.45 22.05
CA LEU A 113 -25.19 -12.50 21.18
C LEU A 113 -26.68 -12.29 21.55
N PRO A 114 -27.47 -13.31 21.92
CA PRO A 114 -28.88 -13.11 22.28
C PRO A 114 -29.07 -12.14 23.45
N THR A 115 -28.10 -12.09 24.38
CA THR A 115 -28.10 -11.20 25.55
C THR A 115 -27.21 -9.96 25.37
N ALA A 116 -26.52 -9.84 24.23
CA ALA A 116 -25.55 -8.77 24.01
C ALA A 116 -26.26 -7.42 23.81
N THR A 117 -25.75 -6.41 24.50
CA THR A 117 -26.23 -5.02 24.40
C THR A 117 -25.33 -4.14 23.53
N ARG A 118 -24.18 -4.65 23.09
CA ARG A 118 -23.19 -3.95 22.27
C ARG A 118 -22.62 -4.86 21.18
N PRO A 119 -22.30 -4.33 20.00
CA PRO A 119 -21.65 -5.10 18.94
C PRO A 119 -20.20 -5.44 19.31
N LEU A 120 -19.70 -6.56 18.78
CA LEU A 120 -18.29 -6.92 18.81
C LEU A 120 -17.49 -5.90 17.99
N HIS A 121 -16.58 -5.19 18.64
CA HIS A 121 -15.66 -4.28 17.98
C HIS A 121 -14.40 -5.01 17.54
N VAL A 122 -14.20 -5.13 16.23
CA VAL A 122 -12.95 -5.64 15.65
C VAL A 122 -12.19 -4.46 15.07
N THR A 123 -10.93 -4.30 15.45
CA THR A 123 -10.17 -3.11 15.01
C THR A 123 -9.37 -3.46 13.77
N TYR A 124 -9.28 -2.57 12.79
CA TYR A 124 -8.27 -2.64 11.76
C TYR A 124 -7.48 -1.34 11.68
N ARG A 125 -6.22 -1.44 11.26
CA ARG A 125 -5.31 -0.30 11.09
C ARG A 125 -4.82 -0.28 9.67
N THR A 126 -4.76 0.89 9.06
CA THR A 126 -4.18 1.09 7.72
C THR A 126 -3.01 2.04 7.82
N ASN A 127 -2.14 2.01 6.81
CA ASN A 127 -1.08 2.99 6.65
C ASN A 127 -1.24 3.76 5.34
N ALA A 128 -2.05 4.80 5.39
CA ALA A 128 -2.26 5.68 4.25
C ALA A 128 -0.96 6.38 3.81
N GLY A 129 -0.02 6.60 4.75
CA GLY A 129 1.28 7.20 4.49
C GLY A 129 2.16 6.41 3.52
N GLN A 130 2.03 5.08 3.47
CA GLN A 130 2.74 4.23 2.50
C GLN A 130 2.02 4.21 1.15
N SER A 131 0.69 4.06 1.16
CA SER A 131 -0.13 4.16 -0.05
C SER A 131 -1.57 4.50 0.31
N ALA A 132 -2.01 5.70 -0.08
CA ALA A 132 -3.40 6.14 0.10
C ALA A 132 -4.38 5.24 -0.67
N VAL A 133 -3.96 4.74 -1.84
CA VAL A 133 -4.77 3.84 -2.67
C VAL A 133 -4.93 2.48 -2.00
N ALA A 134 -3.85 1.89 -1.48
CA ALA A 134 -3.93 0.64 -0.74
C ALA A 134 -4.81 0.74 0.51
N ALA A 135 -4.72 1.85 1.24
CA ALA A 135 -5.54 2.10 2.42
C ALA A 135 -7.04 2.11 2.08
N LYS A 136 -7.43 2.83 1.01
CA LYS A 136 -8.83 2.86 0.53
C LYS A 136 -9.32 1.51 0.00
N MET A 137 -8.46 0.76 -0.71
CA MET A 137 -8.75 -0.60 -1.14
C MET A 137 -8.98 -1.52 0.07
N GLY A 138 -8.11 -1.42 1.08
CA GLY A 138 -8.22 -2.14 2.35
C GLY A 138 -9.51 -1.80 3.11
N GLU A 139 -9.86 -0.52 3.22
CA GLU A 139 -11.12 -0.06 3.84
C GLU A 139 -12.35 -0.61 3.12
N SER A 140 -12.35 -0.57 1.78
CA SER A 140 -13.42 -1.16 0.95
C SER A 140 -13.53 -2.67 1.18
N ALA A 141 -12.40 -3.36 1.28
CA ALA A 141 -12.35 -4.79 1.58
C ALA A 141 -12.84 -5.11 3.00
N MET A 142 -12.48 -4.28 3.99
CA MET A 142 -12.98 -4.40 5.37
C MET A 142 -14.49 -4.19 5.44
N THR A 143 -15.02 -3.21 4.72
CA THR A 143 -16.48 -3.01 4.62
C THR A 143 -17.18 -4.24 4.06
N LYS A 144 -16.66 -4.81 2.96
CA LYS A 144 -17.18 -6.08 2.40
C LYS A 144 -17.03 -7.26 3.36
N LEU A 145 -15.94 -7.31 4.12
CA LEU A 145 -15.73 -8.35 5.14
C LEU A 145 -16.73 -8.21 6.29
N GLN A 146 -16.96 -7.00 6.80
CA GLN A 146 -17.94 -6.74 7.85
C GLN A 146 -19.34 -7.21 7.44
N ILE A 147 -19.76 -6.87 6.21
CA ILE A 147 -21.05 -7.30 5.66
C ILE A 147 -21.14 -8.82 5.65
N ARG A 148 -20.12 -9.51 5.11
CA ARG A 148 -20.09 -10.98 5.05
C ARG A 148 -20.08 -11.64 6.43
N LEU A 149 -19.32 -11.11 7.38
CA LEU A 149 -19.27 -11.63 8.75
C LEU A 149 -20.61 -11.46 9.47
N ASN A 150 -21.25 -10.29 9.33
CA ASN A 150 -22.58 -10.05 9.91
C ASN A 150 -23.62 -10.98 9.28
N GLN A 151 -23.60 -11.16 7.96
CA GLN A 151 -24.49 -12.12 7.27
C GLN A 151 -24.28 -13.54 7.78
N ALA A 152 -23.03 -13.98 7.94
CA ALA A 152 -22.72 -15.33 8.44
C ALA A 152 -23.20 -15.55 9.89
N VAL A 153 -23.03 -14.56 10.77
CA VAL A 153 -23.50 -14.64 12.16
C VAL A 153 -25.02 -14.66 12.20
N VAL A 154 -25.70 -13.77 11.47
CA VAL A 154 -27.17 -13.74 11.38
C VAL A 154 -27.73 -15.05 10.84
N GLN A 155 -27.10 -15.62 9.80
CA GLN A 155 -27.53 -16.90 9.24
C GLN A 155 -27.34 -18.06 10.23
N ALA A 156 -26.21 -18.09 10.95
CA ALA A 156 -25.96 -19.11 11.98
C ALA A 156 -26.99 -19.03 13.12
N GLU A 157 -27.32 -17.83 13.59
CA GLU A 157 -28.36 -17.60 14.60
C GLU A 157 -29.75 -18.02 14.09
N GLN A 158 -30.11 -17.64 12.87
CA GLN A 158 -31.39 -18.06 12.28
C GLN A 158 -31.49 -19.59 12.14
N GLN A 159 -30.40 -20.26 11.77
CA GLN A 159 -30.35 -21.72 11.72
C GLN A 159 -30.50 -22.34 13.12
N ALA A 160 -29.80 -21.81 14.13
CA ALA A 160 -29.92 -22.26 15.52
C ALA A 160 -31.35 -22.05 16.05
N ALA A 161 -31.96 -20.88 15.81
CA ALA A 161 -33.34 -20.58 16.19
C ALA A 161 -34.34 -21.51 15.50
N ARG A 162 -34.15 -21.81 14.20
CA ARG A 162 -34.97 -22.80 13.48
C ARG A 162 -34.84 -24.20 14.04
N GLN A 163 -33.63 -24.62 14.44
CA GLN A 163 -33.40 -25.91 15.07
C GLN A 163 -34.08 -26.00 16.45
N GLN A 164 -33.97 -24.95 17.26
CA GLN A 164 -34.66 -24.86 18.56
C GLN A 164 -36.18 -24.89 18.39
N LEU A 165 -36.72 -24.11 17.45
CA LEU A 165 -38.15 -24.11 17.14
C LEU A 165 -38.60 -25.49 16.65
N ALA A 166 -37.84 -26.13 15.74
CA ALA A 166 -38.15 -27.47 15.26
C ALA A 166 -38.13 -28.51 16.40
N GLN A 167 -37.19 -28.40 17.34
CA GLN A 167 -37.12 -29.27 18.52
C GLN A 167 -38.32 -29.04 19.45
N GLN A 168 -38.68 -27.78 19.72
CA GLN A 168 -39.88 -27.47 20.50
C GLN A 168 -41.14 -27.99 19.82
N THR A 169 -41.33 -27.75 18.52
CA THR A 169 -42.48 -28.27 17.76
C THR A 169 -42.56 -29.80 17.81
N ARG A 170 -41.43 -30.51 17.75
CA ARG A 170 -41.39 -31.97 17.91
C ARG A 170 -41.80 -32.43 19.31
N LEU A 171 -41.31 -31.75 20.36
CA LEU A 171 -41.69 -32.06 21.74
C LEU A 171 -43.18 -31.80 21.98
N THR A 172 -43.69 -30.66 21.51
CA THR A 172 -45.12 -30.30 21.57
C THR A 172 -45.99 -31.32 20.82
N ALA A 173 -45.58 -31.72 19.61
CA ALA A 173 -46.30 -32.75 18.84
C ALA A 173 -46.30 -34.12 19.54
N GLY A 174 -45.19 -34.49 20.19
CA GLY A 174 -45.11 -35.70 21.01
C GLY A 174 -46.05 -35.65 22.22
N GLN A 175 -46.10 -34.53 22.93
CA GLN A 175 -47.02 -34.31 24.05
C GLN A 175 -48.48 -34.36 23.60
N LEU A 176 -48.82 -33.76 22.46
CA LEU A 176 -50.17 -33.82 21.88
C LEU A 176 -50.62 -35.26 21.58
N ARG A 177 -49.72 -36.10 21.04
CA ARG A 177 -50.00 -37.53 20.81
C ARG A 177 -50.23 -38.27 22.14
N GLN A 178 -49.43 -37.98 23.15
CA GLN A 178 -49.59 -38.58 24.49
C GLN A 178 -50.92 -38.17 25.13
N ILE A 179 -51.31 -36.90 25.00
CA ILE A 179 -52.63 -36.41 25.46
C ILE A 179 -53.74 -37.19 24.76
N ALA A 180 -53.71 -37.28 23.43
CA ALA A 180 -54.73 -38.00 22.66
C ALA A 180 -54.88 -39.47 23.08
N GLN A 181 -53.78 -40.16 23.39
CA GLN A 181 -53.80 -41.53 23.91
C GLN A 181 -54.45 -41.61 25.31
N LEU A 182 -54.14 -40.67 26.21
CA LEU A 182 -54.71 -40.63 27.56
C LEU A 182 -56.20 -40.28 27.56
N THR A 183 -56.64 -39.40 26.66
CA THR A 183 -58.07 -39.09 26.47
C THR A 183 -58.83 -40.29 25.92
N ALA A 184 -58.23 -41.03 24.97
CA ALA A 184 -58.81 -42.27 24.45
C ALA A 184 -58.90 -43.39 25.52
N ALA A 185 -58.04 -43.35 26.54
CA ALA A 185 -58.05 -44.28 27.67
C ALA A 185 -58.98 -43.86 28.83
N ASN A 186 -59.87 -42.88 28.65
CA ASN A 186 -60.82 -42.36 29.66
C ASN A 186 -60.20 -41.84 30.97
N GLN A 187 -58.92 -41.40 30.95
CA GLN A 187 -58.25 -40.81 32.12
C GLN A 187 -58.41 -39.27 32.16
N GLY A 188 -59.66 -38.81 32.30
CA GLY A 188 -60.06 -37.40 32.14
C GLY A 188 -59.31 -36.38 33.03
N THR A 189 -58.91 -36.76 34.24
CA THR A 189 -58.16 -35.90 35.18
C THR A 189 -56.68 -35.71 34.78
N VAL A 190 -56.10 -36.67 34.05
CA VAL A 190 -54.70 -36.61 33.59
C VAL A 190 -54.58 -35.79 32.29
N ALA A 191 -55.60 -35.87 31.42
CA ALA A 191 -55.66 -35.09 30.19
C ALA A 191 -55.73 -33.57 30.46
N THR A 192 -56.44 -33.15 31.51
CA THR A 192 -56.55 -31.73 31.92
C THR A 192 -55.22 -31.17 32.44
N LEU A 193 -54.46 -31.94 33.24
CA LEU A 193 -53.12 -31.58 33.69
C LEU A 193 -52.10 -31.50 32.54
N ALA A 194 -52.26 -32.35 31.53
CA ALA A 194 -51.41 -32.33 30.35
C ALA A 194 -51.73 -31.12 29.44
N LEU A 195 -53.01 -30.74 29.30
CA LEU A 195 -53.42 -29.53 28.59
C LEU A 195 -52.86 -28.26 29.26
N SER A 196 -52.92 -28.17 30.58
CA SER A 196 -52.41 -26.99 31.31
C SER A 196 -50.89 -26.85 31.21
N ARG A 197 -50.15 -27.97 31.20
CA ARG A 197 -48.71 -27.99 30.93
C ARG A 197 -48.38 -27.51 29.52
N LEU A 198 -49.12 -27.98 28.51
CA LEU A 198 -48.97 -27.55 27.12
C LEU A 198 -49.21 -26.04 26.96
N GLN A 199 -50.30 -25.53 27.54
CA GLN A 199 -50.65 -24.11 27.50
C GLN A 199 -49.56 -23.25 28.16
N THR A 200 -49.01 -23.71 29.30
CA THR A 200 -47.90 -23.03 29.98
C THR A 200 -46.62 -23.02 29.14
N GLN A 201 -46.31 -24.10 28.42
CA GLN A 201 -45.13 -24.16 27.55
C GLN A 201 -45.29 -23.29 26.29
N LEU A 202 -46.48 -23.26 25.69
CA LEU A 202 -46.79 -22.36 24.57
C LEU A 202 -46.69 -20.89 24.98
N ALA A 203 -47.22 -20.52 26.15
CA ALA A 203 -47.11 -19.18 26.70
C ALA A 203 -45.64 -18.76 26.91
N ARG A 204 -44.81 -19.65 27.45
CA ARG A 204 -43.36 -19.41 27.60
C ARG A 204 -42.63 -19.29 26.27
N GLY A 205 -42.98 -20.12 25.28
CA GLY A 205 -42.42 -20.04 23.92
C GLY A 205 -42.78 -18.71 23.21
N ALA A 206 -44.03 -18.26 23.36
CA ALA A 206 -44.48 -16.98 22.82
C ALA A 206 -43.78 -15.77 23.47
N GLN A 207 -43.54 -15.84 24.79
CA GLN A 207 -42.78 -14.81 25.50
C GLN A 207 -41.30 -14.78 25.12
N ALA A 208 -40.67 -15.94 24.91
CA ALA A 208 -39.27 -16.03 24.47
C ALA A 208 -39.05 -15.44 23.07
N MET A 209 -40.07 -15.46 22.20
CA MET A 209 -39.98 -14.88 20.86
C MET A 209 -40.13 -13.35 20.82
N THR A 210 -40.71 -12.73 21.86
CA THR A 210 -41.06 -11.30 21.87
C THR A 210 -40.16 -10.43 22.75
N ALA A 211 -39.27 -11.03 23.56
CA ALA A 211 -38.46 -10.34 24.57
C ALA A 211 -37.23 -9.56 24.05
N VAL A 212 -37.05 -9.39 22.75
CA VAL A 212 -35.85 -8.72 22.19
C VAL A 212 -36.06 -7.20 22.13
N THR A 213 -35.30 -6.46 22.94
CA THR A 213 -35.33 -4.99 22.92
C THR A 213 -34.85 -4.42 21.57
N PRO A 214 -35.24 -3.19 21.18
CA PRO A 214 -34.74 -2.55 19.96
C PRO A 214 -33.20 -2.49 19.86
N ALA A 215 -32.52 -2.32 21.00
CA ALA A 215 -31.05 -2.31 21.07
C ALA A 215 -30.45 -3.69 20.77
N GLN A 216 -30.98 -4.76 21.39
CA GLN A 216 -30.57 -6.14 21.10
C GLN A 216 -30.86 -6.53 19.65
N ARG A 217 -31.98 -6.05 19.09
CA ARG A 217 -32.34 -6.31 17.68
C ARG A 217 -31.33 -5.68 16.71
N ARG A 218 -30.85 -4.46 16.98
CA ARG A 218 -29.78 -3.84 16.19
C ARG A 218 -28.49 -4.63 16.27
N VAL A 219 -28.11 -5.08 17.47
CA VAL A 219 -26.90 -5.90 17.67
C VAL A 219 -27.04 -7.26 16.97
N GLN A 220 -28.22 -7.88 16.93
CA GLN A 220 -28.43 -9.11 16.14
C GLN A 220 -28.23 -8.90 14.64
N VAL A 221 -28.64 -7.75 14.09
CA VAL A 221 -28.54 -7.47 12.64
C VAL A 221 -27.11 -7.05 12.25
N THR A 222 -26.40 -6.33 13.12
CA THR A 222 -25.00 -5.92 12.92
C THR A 222 -24.13 -6.27 14.13
N PRO A 223 -23.91 -7.57 14.38
CA PRO A 223 -23.22 -8.06 15.58
C PRO A 223 -21.75 -7.69 15.62
N ILE A 224 -21.14 -7.43 14.46
CA ILE A 224 -19.73 -7.11 14.30
C ILE A 224 -19.61 -5.73 13.66
N ARG A 225 -18.86 -4.85 14.33
CA ARG A 225 -18.49 -3.53 13.84
C ARG A 225 -16.97 -3.47 13.69
N LEU A 226 -16.51 -3.17 12.49
CA LEU A 226 -15.11 -2.87 12.25
C LEU A 226 -14.84 -1.41 12.61
N ILE A 227 -13.76 -1.18 13.37
CA ILE A 227 -13.31 0.14 13.76
C ILE A 227 -11.95 0.39 13.13
N GLN A 228 -11.87 1.42 12.30
CA GLN A 228 -10.61 1.88 11.76
C GLN A 228 -9.83 2.65 12.83
N ARG A 229 -8.54 2.35 12.95
CA ARG A 229 -7.57 3.16 13.69
C ARG A 229 -6.37 3.43 12.80
N ASP A 230 -6.31 4.62 12.23
CA ASP A 230 -5.18 5.02 11.40
C ASP A 230 -3.92 5.15 12.25
N THR A 231 -2.82 4.53 11.83
CA THR A 231 -1.51 4.78 12.44
C THR A 231 -0.95 6.13 12.02
N HIS A 232 -1.18 6.50 10.75
CA HIS A 232 -0.86 7.82 10.19
C HIS A 232 -1.97 8.21 9.22
N SER A 233 -2.82 9.17 9.61
CA SER A 233 -3.83 9.73 8.71
C SER A 233 -3.17 10.73 7.78
N LEU A 234 -3.34 10.58 6.48
CA LEU A 234 -2.97 11.61 5.52
C LEU A 234 -4.02 12.71 5.51
N ALA A 235 -3.60 13.97 5.60
CA ALA A 235 -4.50 15.11 5.53
C ALA A 235 -5.20 15.23 4.17
N ASN A 236 -4.49 14.86 3.09
CA ASN A 236 -4.98 14.94 1.71
C ASN A 236 -4.20 14.00 0.78
N ASN A 237 -4.72 13.82 -0.44
CA ASN A 237 -4.09 12.98 -1.47
C ASN A 237 -2.70 13.50 -1.89
N GLY A 238 -2.51 14.82 -1.91
CA GLY A 238 -1.23 15.43 -2.30
C GLY A 238 -0.08 15.01 -1.38
N THR A 239 -0.33 14.92 -0.07
CA THR A 239 0.67 14.47 0.92
C THR A 239 1.10 13.02 0.65
N GLY A 240 0.15 12.14 0.33
CA GLY A 240 0.46 10.74 0.00
C GLY A 240 1.23 10.55 -1.30
N MET A 241 1.03 11.45 -2.27
CA MET A 241 1.70 11.41 -3.58
C MET A 241 2.99 12.24 -3.62
N ALA A 242 3.32 13.00 -2.57
CA ALA A 242 4.48 13.89 -2.55
C ALA A 242 5.82 13.15 -2.78
N PRO A 243 6.11 11.99 -2.14
CA PRO A 243 7.33 11.22 -2.44
C PRO A 243 7.52 10.91 -3.93
N TYR A 244 6.43 10.53 -4.60
CA TYR A 244 6.45 10.19 -6.02
C TYR A 244 6.70 11.42 -6.92
N PHE A 245 5.98 12.52 -6.72
CA PHE A 245 6.17 13.71 -7.55
C PHE A 245 7.49 14.43 -7.28
N MET A 246 7.95 14.45 -6.01
CA MET A 246 9.24 15.04 -5.64
C MET A 246 10.40 14.30 -6.32
N THR A 247 10.42 12.96 -6.29
CA THR A 247 11.48 12.18 -6.95
C THR A 247 11.49 12.39 -8.47
N ILE A 248 10.32 12.43 -9.12
CA ILE A 248 10.23 12.72 -10.56
C ILE A 248 10.82 14.10 -10.86
N ALA A 249 10.39 15.13 -10.14
CA ALA A 249 10.82 16.50 -10.38
C ALA A 249 12.35 16.67 -10.20
N LEU A 250 12.94 16.06 -9.15
CA LEU A 250 14.39 16.09 -8.93
C LEU A 250 15.16 15.39 -10.07
N PHE A 251 14.68 14.24 -10.55
CA PHE A 251 15.32 13.51 -11.64
C PHE A 251 15.24 14.28 -12.97
N VAL A 252 14.06 14.83 -13.29
CA VAL A 252 13.85 15.67 -14.48
C VAL A 252 14.79 16.88 -14.46
N GLY A 253 14.93 17.56 -13.32
CA GLY A 253 15.86 18.69 -13.18
C GLY A 253 17.31 18.31 -13.50
N CYS A 254 17.75 17.14 -13.08
CA CYS A 254 19.10 16.63 -13.37
C CYS A 254 19.31 16.36 -14.87
N ILE A 255 18.32 15.76 -15.55
CA ILE A 255 18.36 15.53 -17.00
C ILE A 255 18.43 16.87 -17.73
N THR A 256 17.52 17.79 -17.41
CA THR A 256 17.42 19.10 -18.08
C THR A 256 18.73 19.88 -17.97
N LEU A 257 19.33 19.95 -16.77
CA LEU A 257 20.62 20.63 -16.59
C LEU A 257 21.73 20.01 -17.44
N ASN A 258 21.81 18.67 -17.50
CA ASN A 258 22.83 17.95 -18.27
C ASN A 258 22.60 17.97 -19.80
N ILE A 259 21.38 18.31 -20.25
CA ILE A 259 21.09 18.55 -21.67
C ILE A 259 21.49 19.98 -22.06
N ILE A 260 21.14 20.96 -21.23
CA ILE A 260 21.35 22.38 -21.52
C ILE A 260 22.81 22.77 -21.33
N TYR A 261 23.43 22.34 -20.24
CA TYR A 261 24.79 22.72 -19.87
C TYR A 261 25.77 21.58 -20.13
N ASP A 262 26.84 21.87 -20.87
CA ASP A 262 27.88 20.90 -21.17
C ASP A 262 28.76 20.66 -19.94
N ALA A 263 28.62 19.49 -19.33
CA ALA A 263 29.38 19.06 -18.17
C ALA A 263 30.85 18.69 -18.49
N GLY A 264 31.20 18.44 -19.76
CA GLY A 264 32.53 18.02 -20.19
C GLY A 264 33.44 19.19 -20.60
N GLN A 265 32.87 20.26 -21.16
CA GLN A 265 33.65 21.42 -21.59
C GLN A 265 34.28 22.18 -20.42
N ARG A 266 35.59 22.40 -20.53
CA ARG A 266 36.41 23.18 -19.58
C ARG A 266 36.48 24.63 -20.04
N HIS A 267 36.27 25.56 -19.11
CA HIS A 267 36.37 27.00 -19.40
C HIS A 267 37.63 27.64 -18.79
N GLY A 268 38.30 26.96 -17.85
CA GLY A 268 39.58 27.36 -17.27
C GLY A 268 40.74 26.46 -17.70
N LYS A 269 41.97 26.89 -17.39
CA LYS A 269 43.17 26.06 -17.44
C LYS A 269 43.42 25.48 -16.04
N TYR A 270 43.64 24.17 -15.96
CA TYR A 270 43.80 23.48 -14.68
C TYR A 270 45.09 22.67 -14.66
N ARG A 271 45.78 22.66 -13.52
CA ARG A 271 47.02 21.89 -13.31
C ARG A 271 46.79 20.40 -13.16
N SER A 272 45.57 19.99 -12.81
CA SER A 272 45.20 18.59 -12.64
C SER A 272 43.77 18.34 -13.07
N PHE A 273 43.50 17.11 -13.53
CA PHE A 273 42.15 16.68 -13.88
C PHE A 273 41.18 16.76 -12.69
N ALA A 274 41.67 16.55 -11.46
CA ALA A 274 40.86 16.58 -10.25
C ALA A 274 40.40 18.00 -9.90
N LEU A 275 41.25 19.02 -10.10
CA LEU A 275 40.87 20.42 -9.92
C LEU A 275 39.88 20.86 -11.00
N ALA A 276 40.09 20.45 -12.26
CA ALA A 276 39.14 20.71 -13.34
C ALA A 276 37.77 20.08 -13.06
N TRP A 277 37.77 18.85 -12.56
CA TRP A 277 36.55 18.15 -12.16
C TRP A 277 35.87 18.86 -10.98
N LEU A 278 36.61 19.21 -9.93
CA LEU A 278 36.04 19.85 -8.74
C LEU A 278 35.42 21.21 -9.06
N ASP A 279 36.11 22.05 -9.84
CA ASP A 279 35.60 23.35 -10.26
C ASP A 279 34.27 23.20 -11.03
N LYS A 280 34.27 22.33 -12.04
CA LYS A 280 33.07 22.06 -12.86
C LYS A 280 31.92 21.45 -12.06
N MET A 281 32.19 20.41 -11.27
CA MET A 281 31.16 19.69 -10.52
C MET A 281 30.61 20.54 -9.38
N SER A 282 31.44 21.31 -8.68
CA SER A 282 30.99 22.20 -7.59
C SER A 282 30.02 23.27 -8.08
N PHE A 283 30.28 23.85 -9.26
CA PHE A 283 29.36 24.80 -9.91
C PHE A 283 28.00 24.16 -10.21
N LEU A 284 28.00 22.96 -10.82
CA LEU A 284 26.76 22.25 -11.14
C LEU A 284 26.02 21.75 -9.91
N TRP A 285 26.74 21.30 -8.88
CA TRP A 285 26.17 20.96 -7.57
C TRP A 285 25.45 22.15 -6.94
N GLY A 286 26.00 23.36 -7.07
CA GLY A 286 25.31 24.58 -6.64
C GLY A 286 23.93 24.73 -7.27
N PHE A 287 23.82 24.55 -8.59
CA PHE A 287 22.52 24.62 -9.29
C PHE A 287 21.53 23.54 -8.86
N VAL A 288 21.96 22.29 -8.72
CA VAL A 288 21.03 21.22 -8.30
C VAL A 288 20.62 21.34 -6.84
N VAL A 289 21.51 21.78 -5.94
CA VAL A 289 21.16 22.07 -4.54
C VAL A 289 20.15 23.20 -4.44
N LEU A 290 20.30 24.26 -5.25
CA LEU A 290 19.32 25.33 -5.36
C LEU A 290 17.98 24.81 -5.91
N ALA A 291 17.99 23.95 -6.94
CA ALA A 291 16.78 23.36 -7.50
C ALA A 291 16.02 22.49 -6.48
N ALA A 292 16.71 21.63 -5.73
CA ALA A 292 16.10 20.83 -4.66
C ALA A 292 15.58 21.71 -3.51
N SER A 293 16.29 22.80 -3.18
CA SER A 293 15.84 23.77 -2.17
C SER A 293 14.60 24.54 -2.62
N ALA A 294 14.54 24.95 -3.89
CA ALA A 294 13.37 25.58 -4.47
C ALA A 294 12.17 24.63 -4.49
N LEU A 295 12.38 23.36 -4.87
CA LEU A 295 11.35 22.33 -4.81
C LEU A 295 10.84 22.13 -3.38
N TRP A 296 11.73 22.03 -2.39
CA TRP A 296 11.38 21.91 -0.98
C TRP A 296 10.53 23.09 -0.50
N LEU A 297 10.97 24.32 -0.78
CA LEU A 297 10.21 25.53 -0.45
C LEU A 297 8.84 25.56 -1.15
N GLY A 298 8.78 25.14 -2.41
CA GLY A 298 7.54 25.04 -3.17
C GLY A 298 6.53 24.08 -2.52
N VAL A 299 6.94 22.84 -2.25
CA VAL A 299 6.03 21.87 -1.62
C VAL A 299 5.64 22.29 -0.20
N TRP A 300 6.54 22.92 0.55
CA TRP A 300 6.29 23.36 1.92
C TRP A 300 5.36 24.59 2.00
N GLN A 301 5.63 25.62 1.21
CA GLN A 301 4.94 26.91 1.30
C GLN A 301 3.73 27.00 0.37
N VAL A 302 3.83 26.50 -0.86
CA VAL A 302 2.77 26.63 -1.87
C VAL A 302 1.75 25.51 -1.73
N ASN A 303 2.21 24.25 -1.66
CA ASN A 303 1.31 23.11 -1.50
C ASN A 303 0.89 22.86 -0.05
N GLY A 304 1.59 23.47 0.92
CA GLY A 304 1.31 23.26 2.35
C GLY A 304 1.69 21.87 2.85
N LEU A 305 2.67 21.20 2.24
CA LEU A 305 3.16 19.90 2.69
C LEU A 305 3.74 20.01 4.10
N ARG A 306 3.28 19.16 5.02
CA ARG A 306 3.75 19.09 6.40
C ARG A 306 4.32 17.69 6.72
N PRO A 307 5.59 17.43 6.39
CA PRO A 307 6.28 16.18 6.74
C PRO A 307 6.36 15.93 8.24
N VAL A 308 6.35 14.65 8.64
CA VAL A 308 6.64 14.22 10.02
C VAL A 308 8.03 14.69 10.47
N HIS A 309 9.03 14.59 9.58
CA HIS A 309 10.39 15.08 9.81
C HIS A 309 10.80 16.10 8.73
N PRO A 310 10.50 17.40 8.92
CA PRO A 310 10.82 18.46 7.96
C PRO A 310 12.27 18.53 7.53
N LEU A 311 13.19 18.62 8.50
CA LEU A 311 14.62 18.78 8.22
C LEU A 311 15.18 17.53 7.53
N ALA A 312 14.79 16.34 7.98
CA ALA A 312 15.20 15.10 7.34
C ALA A 312 14.69 15.03 5.89
N THR A 313 13.46 15.46 5.61
CA THR A 313 12.90 15.48 4.25
C THR A 313 13.70 16.42 3.33
N TYR A 314 14.07 17.60 3.83
CA TYR A 314 14.90 18.55 3.09
C TYR A 314 16.30 17.98 2.79
N LEU A 315 17.02 17.54 3.81
CA LEU A 315 18.38 16.99 3.66
C LEU A 315 18.39 15.73 2.78
N PHE A 316 17.38 14.88 2.92
CA PHE A 316 17.22 13.70 2.08
C PHE A 316 16.91 14.07 0.62
N SER A 317 16.14 15.13 0.37
CA SER A 317 15.90 15.65 -0.99
C SER A 317 17.19 16.19 -1.64
N LEU A 318 18.09 16.81 -0.86
CA LEU A 318 19.42 17.19 -1.33
C LEU A 318 20.27 15.97 -1.71
N LEU A 319 20.25 14.92 -0.88
CA LEU A 319 20.98 13.68 -1.19
C LEU A 319 20.41 13.01 -2.45
N ILE A 320 19.10 12.96 -2.61
CA ILE A 320 18.43 12.41 -3.80
C ILE A 320 18.89 13.14 -5.06
N ILE A 321 18.86 14.49 -5.06
CA ILE A 321 19.23 15.23 -6.26
C ILE A 321 20.71 15.07 -6.59
N LEU A 322 21.59 15.00 -5.59
CA LEU A 322 23.02 14.74 -5.81
C LEU A 322 23.25 13.34 -6.39
N ALA A 323 22.54 12.33 -5.89
CA ALA A 323 22.61 10.97 -6.41
C ALA A 323 22.13 10.91 -7.86
N PHE A 324 20.94 11.44 -8.15
CA PHE A 324 20.40 11.48 -9.51
C PHE A 324 21.28 12.29 -10.45
N PHE A 325 21.79 13.43 -10.00
CA PHE A 325 22.71 14.25 -10.78
C PHE A 325 24.01 13.51 -11.10
N SER A 326 24.65 12.87 -10.12
CA SER A 326 25.89 12.11 -10.34
C SER A 326 25.71 10.99 -11.38
N LEU A 327 24.61 10.23 -11.30
CA LEU A 327 24.24 9.20 -12.27
C LEU A 327 24.06 9.79 -13.66
N VAL A 328 23.21 10.81 -13.79
CA VAL A 328 22.87 11.41 -15.08
C VAL A 328 24.11 12.03 -15.73
N THR A 329 24.91 12.76 -14.96
CA THR A 329 26.16 13.38 -15.44
C THR A 329 27.18 12.33 -15.85
N CYS A 330 27.33 11.24 -15.10
CA CYS A 330 28.23 10.14 -15.50
C CYS A 330 27.85 9.58 -16.87
N PHE A 331 26.59 9.23 -17.10
CA PHE A 331 26.13 8.73 -18.40
C PHE A 331 26.25 9.79 -19.50
N ARG A 332 25.93 11.06 -19.20
CA ARG A 332 26.08 12.18 -20.13
C ARG A 332 27.53 12.38 -20.58
N LEU A 333 28.51 12.30 -19.67
CA LEU A 333 29.92 12.48 -20.03
C LEU A 333 30.42 11.34 -20.91
N TRP A 334 30.13 10.10 -20.54
CA TRP A 334 30.66 8.93 -21.27
C TRP A 334 29.96 8.65 -22.59
N LEU A 335 28.66 8.94 -22.70
CA LEU A 335 27.85 8.60 -23.88
C LEU A 335 27.34 9.85 -24.63
N GLY A 336 27.76 11.04 -24.23
CA GLY A 336 27.32 12.31 -24.81
C GLY A 336 25.80 12.50 -24.71
N LEU A 337 25.21 13.07 -25.76
CA LEU A 337 23.76 13.30 -25.82
C LEU A 337 22.94 12.02 -25.78
N THR A 338 23.46 10.90 -26.30
CA THR A 338 22.83 9.59 -26.14
C THR A 338 22.68 9.18 -24.67
N GLY A 339 23.65 9.51 -23.81
CA GLY A 339 23.57 9.23 -22.37
C GLY A 339 22.41 9.94 -21.68
N ALA A 340 22.18 11.21 -21.99
CA ALA A 340 21.05 11.97 -21.43
C ALA A 340 19.69 11.38 -21.88
N TRP A 341 19.57 10.98 -23.15
CA TRP A 341 18.37 10.31 -23.66
C TRP A 341 18.12 8.95 -23.01
N LEU A 342 19.17 8.15 -22.79
CA LEU A 342 19.05 6.89 -22.05
C LEU A 342 18.57 7.11 -20.62
N MET A 343 19.03 8.17 -19.96
CA MET A 343 18.57 8.53 -18.61
C MET A 343 17.11 9.01 -18.61
N LEU A 344 16.64 9.65 -19.68
CA LEU A 344 15.22 9.97 -19.84
C LEU A 344 14.37 8.70 -19.97
N LEU A 345 14.77 7.74 -20.81
CA LEU A 345 14.08 6.45 -20.93
C LEU A 345 14.11 5.68 -19.62
N PHE A 346 15.24 5.69 -18.93
CA PHE A 346 15.40 5.07 -17.61
C PHE A 346 14.48 5.72 -16.57
N MET A 347 14.37 7.06 -16.56
CA MET A 347 13.41 7.76 -15.70
C MET A 347 11.97 7.35 -16.00
N ILE A 348 11.57 7.34 -17.27
CA ILE A 348 10.21 6.95 -17.67
C ILE A 348 9.88 5.52 -17.23
N PHE A 349 10.81 4.59 -17.44
CA PHE A 349 10.66 3.21 -16.97
C PHE A 349 10.48 3.13 -15.44
N GLN A 350 11.23 3.93 -14.69
CA GLN A 350 11.14 3.99 -13.24
C GLN A 350 9.80 4.49 -12.72
N ILE A 351 9.12 5.40 -13.44
CA ILE A 351 7.79 5.91 -13.06
C ILE A 351 6.81 4.75 -12.86
N GLY A 352 6.72 3.83 -13.82
CA GLY A 352 5.84 2.66 -13.73
C GLY A 352 6.29 1.61 -12.71
N CYS A 353 7.59 1.54 -12.40
CA CYS A 353 8.14 0.59 -11.43
C CYS A 353 8.17 1.10 -9.99
N SER A 354 7.99 2.40 -9.74
CA SER A 354 8.22 3.01 -8.41
C SER A 354 7.16 2.67 -7.36
N GLY A 355 5.97 2.21 -7.78
CA GLY A 355 4.83 2.01 -6.87
C GLY A 355 4.15 3.32 -6.44
N GLY A 356 4.39 4.43 -7.15
CA GLY A 356 3.87 5.76 -6.81
C GLY A 356 2.35 5.92 -6.88
N THR A 357 1.69 5.28 -7.83
CA THR A 357 0.24 5.39 -8.05
C THR A 357 -0.52 4.27 -7.35
N TYR A 358 -0.12 3.03 -7.60
CA TYR A 358 -0.61 1.82 -6.95
C TYR A 358 0.55 1.10 -6.28
N PRO A 359 0.29 0.36 -5.19
CA PRO A 359 1.27 -0.58 -4.63
C PRO A 359 1.89 -1.45 -5.71
N ILE A 360 3.21 -1.59 -5.67
CA ILE A 360 3.93 -2.32 -6.70
C ILE A 360 3.50 -3.79 -6.79
N GLU A 361 3.01 -4.36 -5.68
CA GLU A 361 2.49 -5.72 -5.57
C GLU A 361 1.31 -5.98 -6.50
N LEU A 362 0.55 -4.94 -6.84
CA LEU A 362 -0.62 -5.00 -7.73
C LEU A 362 -0.26 -4.89 -9.22
N THR A 363 1.01 -4.67 -9.54
CA THR A 363 1.50 -4.54 -10.92
C THR A 363 1.96 -5.88 -11.50
N ASN A 364 2.29 -5.90 -12.78
CA ASN A 364 2.77 -7.11 -13.44
C ASN A 364 4.11 -7.64 -12.82
N PRO A 365 4.45 -8.93 -13.03
CA PRO A 365 5.68 -9.50 -12.46
C PRO A 365 6.98 -8.82 -12.91
N LEU A 366 7.00 -8.30 -14.14
CA LEU A 366 8.19 -7.66 -14.71
C LEU A 366 8.55 -6.37 -13.94
N LEU A 367 7.58 -5.48 -13.73
CA LEU A 367 7.80 -4.22 -13.01
C LEU A 367 8.16 -4.48 -11.53
N ARG A 368 7.52 -5.48 -10.90
CA ARG A 368 7.86 -5.95 -9.54
C ARG A 368 9.30 -6.41 -9.42
N ALA A 369 9.84 -7.09 -10.44
CA ALA A 369 11.21 -7.59 -10.43
C ALA A 369 12.25 -6.46 -10.48
N PHE A 370 11.98 -5.39 -11.23
CA PHE A 370 12.91 -4.25 -11.33
C PHE A 370 12.80 -3.28 -10.15
N HIS A 371 11.59 -3.12 -9.60
CA HIS A 371 11.28 -2.19 -8.50
C HIS A 371 12.39 -2.00 -7.44
N PRO A 372 12.92 -3.05 -6.77
CA PRO A 372 13.85 -2.85 -5.65
C PRO A 372 15.22 -2.29 -6.05
N TYR A 373 15.60 -2.36 -7.32
CA TYR A 373 16.93 -1.96 -7.78
C TYR A 373 16.99 -0.51 -8.31
N LEU A 374 15.85 0.14 -8.41
CA LEU A 374 15.75 1.44 -9.09
C LEU A 374 16.03 2.60 -8.11
N PRO A 375 16.88 3.57 -8.48
CA PRO A 375 17.18 4.73 -7.64
C PRO A 375 15.93 5.50 -7.21
N MET A 376 14.93 5.62 -8.10
CA MET A 376 13.67 6.28 -7.79
C MET A 376 12.87 5.56 -6.71
N THR A 377 12.88 4.23 -6.69
CA THR A 377 12.23 3.42 -5.64
C THR A 377 12.86 3.68 -4.27
N ILE A 378 14.20 3.69 -4.21
CA ILE A 378 14.94 3.95 -2.97
C ILE A 378 14.67 5.37 -2.46
N ALA A 379 14.73 6.36 -3.35
CA ALA A 379 14.43 7.75 -3.04
C ALA A 379 12.98 7.95 -2.56
N MET A 380 12.02 7.32 -3.23
CA MET A 380 10.60 7.39 -2.86
C MET A 380 10.34 6.72 -1.51
N SER A 381 10.94 5.56 -1.27
CA SER A 381 10.86 4.85 0.02
C SER A 381 11.35 5.73 1.17
N GLY A 382 12.52 6.36 1.02
CA GLY A 382 13.06 7.25 2.06
C GLY A 382 12.21 8.50 2.27
N LEU A 383 11.63 9.08 1.21
CA LEU A 383 10.70 10.20 1.35
C LEU A 383 9.39 9.79 2.03
N HIS A 384 8.86 8.57 1.80
CA HIS A 384 7.74 8.07 2.60
C HIS A 384 8.08 8.04 4.09
N GLN A 385 9.31 7.62 4.45
CA GLN A 385 9.75 7.62 5.84
C GLN A 385 9.81 9.02 6.45
N THR A 386 10.36 10.02 5.74
CA THR A 386 10.48 11.37 6.30
C THR A 386 9.17 12.17 6.24
N ILE A 387 8.32 11.92 5.25
CA ILE A 387 7.07 12.67 5.02
C ILE A 387 5.91 12.10 5.83
N SER A 388 5.72 10.78 5.86
CA SER A 388 4.46 10.20 6.34
C SER A 388 4.61 9.10 7.40
N LEU A 389 5.71 8.33 7.42
CA LEU A 389 5.82 7.15 8.28
C LEU A 389 6.62 7.37 9.57
N GLY A 390 7.64 8.23 9.54
CA GLY A 390 8.51 8.49 10.69
C GLY A 390 9.50 7.37 11.03
N GLY A 391 9.78 6.45 10.09
CA GLY A 391 10.77 5.38 10.28
C GLY A 391 12.21 5.80 9.95
N SER A 392 13.13 4.84 10.02
CA SER A 392 14.55 5.06 9.68
C SER A 392 14.77 5.14 8.17
N ILE A 393 15.68 6.04 7.77
CA ILE A 393 16.15 6.19 6.37
C ILE A 393 17.60 5.73 6.17
N THR A 394 18.20 5.05 7.14
CA THR A 394 19.64 4.70 7.12
C THR A 394 20.02 3.89 5.89
N GLU A 395 19.21 2.91 5.51
CA GLU A 395 19.46 2.05 4.35
C GLU A 395 19.41 2.86 3.04
N GLN A 396 18.38 3.69 2.88
CA GLN A 396 18.20 4.53 1.71
C GLN A 396 19.32 5.56 1.59
N VAL A 397 19.74 6.15 2.71
CA VAL A 397 20.89 7.06 2.75
C VAL A 397 22.18 6.33 2.34
N ALA A 398 22.44 5.14 2.87
CA ALA A 398 23.64 4.37 2.54
C ALA A 398 23.70 4.05 1.03
N ILE A 399 22.59 3.61 0.44
CA ILE A 399 22.50 3.31 -0.99
C ILE A 399 22.72 4.58 -1.84
N LEU A 400 22.06 5.69 -1.51
CA LEU A 400 22.20 6.94 -2.27
C LEU A 400 23.58 7.57 -2.13
N VAL A 401 24.21 7.50 -0.95
CA VAL A 401 25.61 7.94 -0.76
C VAL A 401 26.55 7.06 -1.59
N GLY A 402 26.38 5.73 -1.55
CA GLY A 402 27.16 4.82 -2.38
C GLY A 402 27.02 5.12 -3.87
N MET A 403 25.81 5.46 -4.31
CA MET A 403 25.51 5.89 -5.67
C MET A 403 26.24 7.19 -6.05
N VAL A 404 26.18 8.22 -5.19
CA VAL A 404 26.94 9.47 -5.38
C VAL A 404 28.41 9.17 -5.55
N MET A 405 29.00 8.40 -4.63
CA MET A 405 30.42 8.07 -4.67
C MET A 405 30.80 7.32 -5.95
N ALA A 406 30.05 6.28 -6.32
CA ALA A 406 30.33 5.46 -7.48
C ALA A 406 30.27 6.26 -8.80
N PHE A 407 29.21 7.05 -9.00
CA PHE A 407 29.06 7.83 -10.23
C PHE A 407 29.94 9.09 -10.25
N SER A 408 30.24 9.69 -9.10
CA SER A 408 31.26 10.74 -9.00
C SER A 408 32.66 10.21 -9.35
N LEU A 409 33.02 9.00 -8.94
CA LEU A 409 34.26 8.36 -9.41
C LEU A 409 34.23 8.11 -10.92
N GLY A 410 33.09 7.71 -11.49
CA GLY A 410 32.91 7.56 -12.93
C GLY A 410 33.08 8.88 -13.71
N THR A 411 32.58 10.00 -13.17
CA THR A 411 32.80 11.34 -13.76
C THR A 411 34.25 11.79 -13.59
N LEU A 412 34.89 11.52 -12.45
CA LEU A 412 36.31 11.83 -12.23
C LEU A 412 37.21 11.05 -13.20
N ALA A 413 36.91 9.76 -13.43
CA ALA A 413 37.63 8.92 -14.39
C ALA A 413 37.51 9.46 -15.83
N TYR A 414 36.36 10.03 -16.20
CA TYR A 414 36.20 10.72 -17.48
C TYR A 414 37.16 11.91 -17.61
N PHE A 415 37.26 12.74 -16.55
CA PHE A 415 38.17 13.90 -16.54
C PHE A 415 39.63 13.49 -16.59
N TYR A 416 40.01 12.41 -15.90
CA TYR A 416 41.35 11.82 -15.98
C TYR A 416 41.69 11.38 -17.41
N ARG A 417 40.78 10.66 -18.07
CA ARG A 417 40.99 10.15 -19.45
C ARG A 417 41.10 11.27 -20.48
N HIS A 418 40.43 12.40 -20.26
CA HIS A 418 40.41 13.54 -21.18
C HIS A 418 41.23 14.72 -20.66
N GLN A 419 42.27 14.49 -19.86
CA GLN A 419 43.18 15.55 -19.42
C GLN A 419 43.91 16.17 -20.62
N ASP A 420 44.04 17.50 -20.63
CA ASP A 420 44.78 18.19 -21.68
C ASP A 420 46.27 17.92 -21.49
N VAL A 421 46.88 17.19 -22.43
CA VAL A 421 48.30 16.79 -22.39
C VAL A 421 49.25 17.98 -22.67
N SER A 422 48.70 19.15 -23.00
CA SER A 422 49.44 20.36 -23.41
C SER A 422 49.67 21.38 -22.27
N ALA A 423 49.58 20.96 -21.01
CA ALA A 423 49.77 21.82 -19.83
C ALA A 423 50.99 21.44 -18.98
N GLU A 424 51.97 20.75 -19.58
CA GLU A 424 53.38 20.77 -19.14
C GLU A 424 54.14 21.78 -20.01
#